data_AF-A0A951Q6U1-F1
#
_entry.id   AF-A0A951Q6U1-F1
#
_cell.length_a   1.000
_cell.length_b   1.000
_cell.length_c   1.000
_cell.angle_alpha   90.00
_cell.angle_beta   90.00
_cell.angle_gamma   90.00
#
_symmetry.space_group_name_H-M   'P 1'
#
loop_
_entity.id
_entity.type
_entity.pdbx_description
1 polymer ?
#
loop_
_entity_poly.entity_id
_entity_poly.type
_entity_poly.pdbx_seq_one_letter_code
_entity_poly.pdbx_strand_id
1 'polypeptide(L)' 'MSDSPIALDSLADLMAQLIGLTLDPEHRPGVIANMERNAAIAQRVMEFELSDEIEAAPVFQP' A
#
# COMPACT_ATOMS: atom_id res chain seq x y z
N MET A 1 -7.94 6.29 12.42
CA MET A 1 -8.29 5.42 11.28
C MET A 1 -8.93 4.16 11.86
N SER A 2 -9.93 3.57 11.22
CA SER A 2 -10.60 2.38 11.78
C SER A 2 -9.63 1.20 11.81
N ASP A 3 -9.48 0.53 12.96
CA ASP A 3 -8.70 -0.71 13.16
C ASP A 3 -9.33 -1.94 12.47
N SER A 4 -10.20 -1.73 11.47
CA SER A 4 -10.81 -2.83 10.74
C SER A 4 -9.72 -3.53 9.91
N PRO A 5 -9.58 -4.86 10.02
CA PRO A 5 -8.65 -5.61 9.18
C PRO A 5 -8.92 -5.32 7.70
N ILE A 6 -7.87 -4.92 6.97
CA ILE A 6 -7.98 -4.74 5.52
C ILE A 6 -8.17 -6.13 4.90
N ALA A 7 -9.28 -6.34 4.19
CA ALA A 7 -9.47 -7.54 3.37
C ALA A 7 -8.58 -7.46 2.13
N LEU A 8 -7.35 -7.97 2.23
CA LEU A 8 -6.31 -7.80 1.20
C LEU A 8 -6.66 -8.44 -0.14
N ASP A 9 -7.39 -9.56 -0.13
CA ASP A 9 -7.94 -10.17 -1.34
C ASP A 9 -8.79 -9.19 -2.15
N SER A 10 -9.83 -8.63 -1.51
CA SER A 10 -10.73 -7.67 -2.16
C SER A 10 -10.01 -6.40 -2.56
N LEU A 11 -9.05 -5.94 -1.74
CA LEU A 11 -8.26 -4.77 -2.05
C LEU A 11 -7.37 -4.99 -3.28
N ALA A 12 -6.69 -6.14 -3.39
CA ALA A 12 -5.86 -6.46 -4.53
C ALA A 12 -6.68 -6.45 -5.84
N ASP A 13 -7.86 -7.06 -5.83
CA ASP A 13 -8.74 -7.13 -7.00
C ASP A 13 -9.28 -5.74 -7.39
N LEU A 14 -9.71 -4.93 -6.42
CA LEU A 14 -10.18 -3.56 -6.66
C LEU A 14 -9.06 -2.65 -7.18
N MET A 15 -7.86 -2.73 -6.60
CA MET A 15 -6.72 -1.91 -7.01
C MET A 15 -6.24 -2.28 -8.41
N ALA A 16 -6.20 -3.57 -8.74
CA ALA A 16 -5.89 -4.03 -10.10
C ALA A 16 -6.89 -3.47 -11.12
N GLN A 17 -8.20 -3.52 -10.81
CA GLN A 17 -9.23 -2.92 -11.66
C GLN A 17 -9.06 -1.41 -11.80
N LEU A 18 -8.80 -0.70 -10.70
CA LEU A 18 -8.67 0.76 -10.68
C LEU A 18 -7.55 1.25 -11.61
N ILE A 19 -6.41 0.54 -11.66
CA ILE A 19 -5.26 0.91 -12.48
C ILE A 19 -5.26 0.25 -13.87
N GLY A 20 -6.32 -0.50 -14.21
CA GLY A 20 -6.43 -1.20 -15.48
C GLY A 20 -5.44 -2.37 -15.64
N LEU A 21 -4.95 -2.95 -14.54
CA LEU A 21 -4.07 -4.10 -14.53
C LEU A 21 -4.88 -5.39 -14.53
N THR A 22 -4.65 -6.26 -15.52
CA THR A 22 -5.14 -7.64 -15.48
C THR A 22 -4.28 -8.45 -14.52
N LEU A 23 -4.85 -8.90 -13.41
CA LEU A 23 -4.17 -9.78 -12.45
C LEU A 23 -4.40 -11.24 -12.86
N ASP A 24 -3.38 -11.87 -13.44
CA ASP A 24 -3.43 -13.30 -13.77
C ASP A 24 -3.72 -14.13 -12.50
N PRO A 25 -4.69 -15.06 -12.53
CA PRO A 25 -4.96 -15.96 -11.41
C PRO A 25 -3.73 -16.67 -10.85
N GLU A 26 -2.72 -16.96 -11.69
CA GLU A 26 -1.48 -17.60 -11.24
C GLU A 26 -0.62 -16.67 -10.35
N HIS A 27 -0.70 -15.35 -10.54
CA HIS A 27 0.07 -14.36 -9.80
C HIS A 27 -0.67 -13.82 -8.57
N ARG A 28 -2.01 -13.93 -8.54
CA ARG A 28 -2.86 -13.38 -7.47
C ARG A 28 -2.39 -13.78 -6.04
N PRO A 29 -2.08 -15.05 -5.74
CA PRO A 29 -1.62 -15.42 -4.40
C PRO A 29 -0.32 -14.73 -3.99
N GLY A 30 0.62 -14.56 -4.94
CA GLY A 30 1.89 -13.89 -4.69
C GLY A 30 1.72 -12.38 -4.47
N VAL A 31 0.79 -11.74 -5.19
CA VAL A 31 0.45 -10.33 -4.97
C VAL A 31 -0.09 -10.10 -3.56
N ILE A 32 -1.03 -10.92 -3.11
CA ILE A 32 -1.61 -10.81 -1.76
C ILE A 32 -0.54 -11.01 -0.69
N ALA A 33 0.30 -12.05 -0.81
CA ALA A 33 1.38 -12.31 0.15
C ALA A 33 2.38 -11.14 0.24
N ASN A 34 2.67 -10.48 -0.88
CA ASN A 34 3.53 -9.29 -0.89
C ASN A 34 2.84 -8.06 -0.27
N MET A 35 1.53 -7.90 -0.45
CA MET A 35 0.76 -6.85 0.22
C MET A 35 0.76 -7.03 1.74
N GLU A 36 0.59 -8.25 2.24
CA GLU A 36 0.70 -8.59 3.67
C GLU A 36 2.07 -8.20 4.23
N ARG A 37 3.15 -8.60 3.54
CA ARG A 37 4.52 -8.26 3.94
C ARG A 37 4.77 -6.75 3.93
N ASN A 38 4.29 -6.06 2.90
CA ASN A 38 4.43 -4.60 2.79
C ASN A 38 3.67 -3.88 3.89
N ALA A 39 2.47 -4.34 4.27
CA ALA A 39 1.70 -3.75 5.37
C ALA A 39 2.47 -3.83 6.70
N ALA A 40 3.13 -4.95 6.98
CA ALA A 40 3.96 -5.10 8.18
C ALA A 40 5.17 -4.15 8.20
N ILE A 41 5.79 -3.87 7.04
CA ILE A 41 6.89 -2.90 6.91
C ILE A 41 6.35 -1.47 7.06
N ALA A 42 5.26 -1.15 6.38
CA ALA A 42 4.64 0.16 6.40
C ALA A 42 4.24 0.59 7.81
N GLN A 43 3.73 -0.33 8.64
CA GLN A 43 3.35 -0.04 10.02
C GLN A 43 4.50 0.64 10.81
N ARG A 44 5.74 0.20 10.62
CA ARG A 44 6.91 0.78 11.29
C ARG A 44 7.25 2.19 10.81
N VAL A 45 6.92 2.50 9.56
CA VAL A 45 7.09 3.86 9.00
C VAL A 45 5.97 4.78 9.49
N MET A 46 4.76 4.25 9.67
CA MET A 46 3.62 5.03 10.16
C MET A 46 3.73 5.39 11.66
N GLU A 47 4.68 4.81 12.39
CA GLU A 47 4.95 5.12 13.81
C GLU A 47 5.74 6.43 14.01
N PHE A 48 6.35 6.99 12.96
CA PHE A 48 7.04 8.27 13.05
C PHE A 48 6.04 9.44 13.14
N GLU A 49 6.26 10.37 14.07
CA GLU A 49 5.50 11.62 14.13
C GLU A 49 5.81 12.49 12.91
N LEU A 50 4.75 12.97 12.25
CA LEU A 50 4.85 13.86 11.09
C LEU A 50 4.35 15.24 11.51
N SER A 51 5.25 16.22 11.52
CA SER A 51 4.89 17.64 11.67
C SER A 51 4.15 18.12 10.43
N ASP A 52 3.19 19.05 10.57
CA ASP A 52 2.53 19.69 9.43
C ASP A 52 3.52 20.47 8.52
N GLU A 53 4.70 20.82 9.04
CA GLU A 53 5.77 21.52 8.31
C GLU A 53 6.73 20.56 7.57
N ILE A 54 6.57 19.23 7.69
CA ILE A 54 7.46 18.28 7.02
C ILE A 54 7.18 18.21 5.51
N GLU A 55 8.23 18.35 4.71
CA GLU A 55 8.14 18.23 3.25
C GLU A 55 8.77 16.93 2.74
N ALA A 56 8.44 16.55 1.51
CA ALA A 56 9.09 15.43 0.83
C ALA A 56 10.60 15.72 0.67
N ALA A 57 11.44 14.70 0.91
CA ALA A 57 12.89 14.85 0.84
C ALA A 57 13.38 15.42 -0.52
N PRO A 58 12.91 14.95 -1.68
CA PRO A 58 13.16 15.64 -2.93
C PRO A 58 12.17 16.78 -3.14
N VAL A 59 12.70 17.99 -3.36
CA VAL A 59 11.93 19.17 -3.78
C VAL A 59 12.32 19.58 -5.21
N PHE A 60 11.37 20.08 -5.98
CA PHE A 60 11.62 20.59 -7.32
C PHE A 60 12.53 21.83 -7.27
N GLN A 61 13.59 21.83 -8.08
CA GLN A 61 14.48 22.97 -8.28
C GLN A 61 14.39 23.39 -9.77
N PRO A 62 14.00 24.65 -10.07
CA PRO A 62 13.85 25.14 -11.44
C PRO A 62 15.11 25.07 -12.29
#